data_AF-A0A9D1LRJ9-F1
#
_entry.id   AF-A0A9D1LRJ9-F1
#
_cell.length_a   1.000
_cell.length_b   1.000
_cell.length_c   1.000
_cell.angle_alpha   90.00
_cell.angle_beta   90.00
_cell.angle_gamma   90.00
#
_symmetry.space_group_name_H-M   'P 1'
#
loop_
_entity.id
_entity.type
_entity.pdbx_description
1 polymer ?
#
loop_
_entity_poly.entity_id
_entity_poly.type
_entity_poly.pdbx_seq_one_letter_code
_entity_poly.pdbx_strand_id
1 'polypeptide(L)'
;MANTVKEDLSAPGMTDVRRARLLLERDGHTCVLCRGDKVYADDRAGIAPMMGFIGAGVDLRGFSAADRIVGRAAALLFVLAGVREVYSAVMSKGGAEVLEAHGIAHSCTTLTERIINRTGTGICPMEQAVTGIDDPHAAYKAIAATLERLRAQAAGQGGAIGGAAGMDGAADGTAGKSSGNAHSQAVDDSGMSNAATGARGDAECKDRSATAAQEG
;
A
#
# COMPACT_ATOMS: atom_id res chain seq x y z
N MET A 1 -22.57 20.85 -26.46
CA MET A 1 -21.10 21.07 -26.51
C MET A 1 -20.59 21.00 -25.08
N ALA A 2 -19.85 19.95 -24.73
CA ALA A 2 -19.27 19.83 -23.39
C ALA A 2 -18.16 20.85 -23.26
N ASN A 3 -18.38 21.87 -22.44
CA ASN A 3 -17.40 22.89 -22.14
C ASN A 3 -16.37 22.26 -21.19
N THR A 4 -15.36 21.58 -21.72
CA THR A 4 -14.27 21.05 -20.93
C THR A 4 -13.38 22.22 -20.53
N VAL A 5 -13.72 22.87 -19.41
CA VAL A 5 -12.76 23.68 -18.67
C VAL A 5 -11.57 22.76 -18.38
N LYS A 6 -10.47 22.95 -19.11
CA LYS A 6 -9.18 22.41 -18.71
C LYS A 6 -8.82 23.14 -17.42
N GLU A 7 -9.23 22.58 -16.28
CA GLU A 7 -8.69 23.04 -15.00
C GLU A 7 -7.17 22.92 -15.10
N ASP A 8 -6.50 24.07 -15.05
CA ASP A 8 -5.05 24.14 -14.97
C ASP A 8 -4.63 23.50 -13.65
N LEU A 9 -3.93 22.37 -13.75
CA LEU A 9 -3.45 21.60 -12.60
C LEU A 9 -2.41 22.39 -11.78
N SER A 10 -1.93 23.53 -12.29
CA SER A 10 -1.05 24.47 -11.59
C SER A 10 -1.75 25.77 -11.13
N ALA A 11 -3.08 25.82 -11.20
CA ALA A 11 -3.84 27.02 -10.82
C ALA A 11 -3.63 27.42 -9.34
N PRO A 12 -3.53 28.74 -9.04
CA PRO A 12 -3.41 29.23 -7.66
C PRO A 12 -4.62 28.81 -6.83
N GLY A 13 -4.37 28.20 -5.66
CA GLY A 13 -5.41 27.70 -4.76
C GLY A 13 -5.77 26.21 -4.93
N MET A 14 -5.14 25.47 -5.86
CA MET A 14 -5.28 24.02 -5.96
C MET A 14 -4.50 23.32 -4.84
N THR A 15 -5.18 22.49 -4.03
CA THR A 15 -4.53 21.64 -3.03
C THR A 15 -3.86 20.41 -3.68
N ASP A 16 -2.79 19.90 -3.07
CA ASP A 16 -2.06 18.73 -3.59
C ASP A 16 -2.98 17.50 -3.75
N VAL A 17 -3.87 17.24 -2.77
CA VAL A 17 -4.81 16.11 -2.83
C VAL A 17 -5.82 16.26 -3.96
N ARG A 18 -6.32 17.48 -4.21
CA ARG A 18 -7.24 17.75 -5.31
C ARG A 18 -6.54 17.56 -6.65
N ARG A 19 -5.30 18.00 -6.77
CA ARG A 19 -4.47 17.76 -7.96
C ARG A 19 -4.26 16.27 -8.20
N ALA A 20 -3.85 15.53 -7.16
CA ALA A 20 -3.63 14.09 -7.24
C ALA A 20 -4.90 13.35 -7.69
N ARG A 21 -6.06 13.71 -7.11
CA ARG A 21 -7.36 13.17 -7.51
C ARG A 21 -7.71 13.45 -8.97
N LEU A 22 -7.53 14.69 -9.43
CA LEU A 22 -7.83 15.05 -10.82
C LEU A 22 -6.96 14.26 -11.80
N LEU A 23 -5.67 14.10 -11.51
CA LEU A 23 -4.75 13.29 -12.31
C LEU A 23 -5.17 11.81 -12.32
N LEU A 24 -5.58 11.27 -11.17
CA LEU A 24 -6.09 9.89 -11.06
C LEU A 24 -7.35 9.66 -11.92
N GLU A 25 -8.31 10.58 -11.85
CA GLU A 25 -9.61 10.44 -12.52
C GLU A 25 -9.55 10.74 -14.04
N ARG A 26 -8.69 11.68 -14.46
CA ARG A 26 -8.64 12.15 -15.85
C ARG A 26 -7.61 11.42 -16.71
N ASP A 27 -6.46 11.09 -16.14
CA ASP A 27 -5.31 10.60 -16.91
C ASP A 27 -5.14 9.08 -16.79
N GLY A 28 -6.03 8.40 -16.06
CA GLY A 28 -6.10 6.94 -15.99
C GLY A 28 -5.09 6.29 -15.05
N HIS A 29 -4.32 7.08 -14.31
CA HIS A 29 -3.36 6.60 -13.32
C HIS A 29 -4.00 5.71 -12.26
N THR A 30 -3.19 4.84 -11.62
CA THR A 30 -3.64 4.01 -10.50
C THR A 30 -3.20 4.57 -9.17
N CYS A 31 -2.07 5.28 -9.13
CA CYS A 31 -1.55 5.95 -7.94
C CYS A 31 -0.86 7.27 -8.33
N VAL A 32 -1.20 8.36 -7.65
CA VAL A 32 -0.62 9.69 -7.88
C VAL A 32 -0.26 10.33 -6.54
N LEU A 33 0.94 10.91 -6.44
CA LEU A 33 1.40 11.67 -5.28
C LEU A 33 1.80 13.08 -5.71
N CYS A 34 1.26 14.08 -5.03
CA CYS A 34 1.53 15.49 -5.28
C CYS A 34 2.13 16.19 -4.05
N ARG A 35 3.10 17.08 -4.27
CA ARG A 35 3.60 18.01 -3.25
C ARG A 35 4.16 19.27 -3.91
N GLY A 36 3.44 20.38 -3.83
CA GLY A 36 3.82 21.59 -4.55
C GLY A 36 3.93 21.25 -6.04
N ASP A 37 5.05 21.57 -6.69
CA ASP A 37 5.22 21.29 -8.13
C ASP A 37 5.65 19.85 -8.45
N LYS A 38 5.89 19.01 -7.44
CA LYS A 38 6.31 17.61 -7.64
C LYS A 38 5.09 16.71 -7.81
N VAL A 39 5.16 15.87 -8.83
CA VAL A 39 4.15 14.83 -9.11
C VAL A 39 4.87 13.51 -9.37
N TYR A 40 4.45 12.46 -8.68
CA TYR A 40 4.76 11.07 -9.01
C TYR A 40 3.47 10.38 -9.41
N ALA A 41 3.46 9.71 -10.56
CA ALA A 41 2.32 8.95 -11.03
C ALA A 41 2.78 7.59 -11.53
N ASP A 42 1.95 6.58 -11.37
CA ASP A 42 2.18 5.22 -11.83
C ASP A 42 0.85 4.58 -12.23
N ASP A 43 0.91 3.68 -13.21
CA ASP A 43 -0.25 2.99 -13.80
C ASP A 43 -0.31 1.51 -13.39
N ARG A 44 0.70 1.03 -12.65
CA ARG A 44 0.75 -0.37 -12.21
C ARG A 44 -0.36 -0.63 -11.19
N ALA A 45 -0.98 -1.80 -11.29
CA ALA A 45 -2.09 -2.16 -10.44
C ALA A 45 -1.69 -2.44 -8.98
N GLY A 46 -2.66 -2.21 -8.08
CA GLY A 46 -2.53 -2.51 -6.66
C GLY A 46 -1.42 -1.69 -5.99
N ILE A 47 -0.68 -2.34 -5.11
CA ILE A 47 0.36 -1.69 -4.28
C ILE A 47 1.72 -1.54 -4.98
N ALA A 48 1.85 -1.99 -6.23
CA ALA A 48 3.13 -1.99 -6.94
C ALA A 48 3.78 -0.60 -7.07
N PRO A 49 3.03 0.50 -7.31
CA PRO A 49 3.58 1.85 -7.30
C PRO A 49 4.32 2.18 -6.00
N MET A 50 3.63 2.02 -4.86
CA MET A 50 4.19 2.36 -3.54
C MET A 50 5.37 1.47 -3.16
N MET A 51 5.31 0.17 -3.46
CA MET A 51 6.47 -0.72 -3.27
C MET A 51 7.68 -0.26 -4.07
N GLY A 52 7.46 0.20 -5.31
CA GLY A 52 8.51 0.74 -6.18
C GLY A 52 9.12 2.02 -5.63
N PHE A 53 8.30 3.00 -5.24
CA PHE A 53 8.80 4.27 -4.70
C PHE A 53 9.58 4.08 -3.40
N ILE A 54 9.05 3.30 -2.47
CA ILE A 54 9.71 3.01 -1.18
C ILE A 54 11.01 2.22 -1.43
N GLY A 55 10.97 1.19 -2.27
CA GLY A 55 12.15 0.37 -2.58
C GLY A 55 13.27 1.14 -3.30
N ALA A 56 12.91 2.15 -4.09
CA ALA A 56 13.87 3.06 -4.74
C ALA A 56 14.37 4.19 -3.80
N GLY A 57 13.90 4.25 -2.56
CA GLY A 57 14.29 5.29 -1.60
C GLY A 57 13.77 6.69 -1.93
N VAL A 58 12.66 6.79 -2.66
CA VAL A 58 12.04 8.09 -2.98
C VAL A 58 11.48 8.72 -1.71
N ASP A 59 11.86 9.97 -1.44
CA ASP A 59 11.33 10.71 -0.30
C ASP A 59 9.91 11.24 -0.58
N LEU A 60 8.92 10.51 -0.07
CA LEU A 60 7.50 10.82 -0.20
C LEU A 60 6.92 11.55 1.03
N ARG A 61 7.76 11.97 1.98
CA ARG A 61 7.29 12.64 3.20
C ARG A 61 6.55 13.92 2.87
N GLY A 62 5.38 14.09 3.46
CA GLY A 62 4.53 15.25 3.29
C GLY A 62 3.84 15.35 1.93
N PHE A 63 3.85 14.32 1.09
CA PHE A 63 3.03 14.29 -0.12
C PHE A 63 1.55 14.05 0.23
N SER A 64 0.64 14.51 -0.63
CA SER A 64 -0.75 14.04 -0.66
C SER A 64 -0.88 12.99 -1.77
N ALA A 65 -1.55 11.88 -1.49
CA ALA A 65 -1.73 10.77 -2.42
C ALA A 65 -3.18 10.64 -2.89
N ALA A 66 -3.37 10.16 -4.11
CA ALA A 66 -4.63 9.67 -4.65
C ALA A 66 -4.40 8.28 -5.23
N ASP A 67 -5.20 7.31 -4.82
CA ASP A 67 -5.11 5.92 -5.30
C ASP A 67 -6.51 5.41 -5.66
N ARG A 68 -6.61 4.48 -6.61
CA ARG A 68 -7.89 3.89 -6.96
C ARG A 68 -8.47 3.10 -5.79
N ILE A 69 -7.64 2.30 -5.11
CA ILE A 69 -8.09 1.36 -4.08
C ILE A 69 -7.12 1.32 -2.90
N VAL A 70 -7.59 1.78 -1.74
CA VAL A 70 -6.82 1.80 -0.50
C VAL A 70 -7.38 0.78 0.49
N GLY A 71 -6.72 -0.38 0.55
CA GLY A 71 -6.90 -1.34 1.63
C GLY A 71 -5.89 -1.13 2.76
N ARG A 72 -5.98 -1.95 3.81
CA ARG A 72 -5.06 -1.89 4.97
C ARG A 72 -3.58 -1.93 4.58
N ALA A 73 -3.22 -2.76 3.59
CA ALA A 73 -1.84 -2.87 3.11
C ALA A 73 -1.35 -1.57 2.46
N ALA A 74 -2.15 -0.96 1.59
CA ALA A 74 -1.79 0.32 0.96
C ALA A 74 -1.69 1.45 1.99
N ALA A 75 -2.62 1.49 2.95
CA ALA A 75 -2.59 2.45 4.06
C ALA A 75 -1.27 2.37 4.85
N LEU A 76 -0.81 1.17 5.23
CA LEU A 76 0.47 0.99 5.93
C LEU A 76 1.67 1.43 5.08
N LEU A 77 1.62 1.27 3.76
CA LEU A 77 2.66 1.79 2.86
C LEU A 77 2.66 3.33 2.81
N PHE A 78 1.50 3.98 2.80
CA PHE A 78 1.41 5.43 2.89
C PHE A 78 1.92 5.98 4.22
N VAL A 79 1.62 5.28 5.32
CA VAL A 79 2.16 5.59 6.65
C VAL A 79 3.69 5.48 6.63
N LEU A 80 4.23 4.36 6.14
CA LEU A 80 5.68 4.16 6.05
C LEU A 80 6.36 5.26 5.20
N ALA A 81 5.71 5.68 4.11
CA ALA A 81 6.19 6.71 3.21
C ALA A 81 6.10 8.14 3.80
N GLY A 82 5.38 8.34 4.91
CA GLY A 82 5.17 9.64 5.54
C GLY A 82 4.25 10.57 4.74
N VAL A 83 3.30 10.00 3.99
CA VAL A 83 2.26 10.77 3.29
C VAL A 83 1.36 11.47 4.30
N ARG A 84 0.96 12.72 4.02
CA ARG A 84 0.16 13.53 4.96
C ARG A 84 -1.35 13.40 4.76
N GLU A 85 -1.77 13.03 3.55
CA GLU A 85 -3.17 12.99 3.18
C GLU A 85 -3.41 11.98 2.04
N VAL A 86 -4.50 11.23 2.09
CA VAL A 86 -4.85 10.21 1.08
C VAL A 86 -6.29 10.37 0.60
N TYR A 87 -6.48 10.47 -0.71
CA TYR A 87 -7.77 10.25 -1.37
C TYR A 87 -7.82 8.86 -1.99
N SER A 88 -9.01 8.23 -1.99
CA SER A 88 -9.23 7.06 -2.81
C SER A 88 -10.63 6.96 -3.41
N ALA A 89 -10.76 6.31 -4.57
CA ALA A 89 -12.09 6.00 -5.10
C ALA A 89 -12.79 4.95 -4.21
N VAL A 90 -12.04 3.94 -3.77
CA VAL A 90 -12.50 2.87 -2.89
C VAL A 90 -11.54 2.71 -1.70
N MET A 91 -12.07 2.71 -0.49
CA MET A 91 -11.32 2.45 0.73
C MET A 91 -11.92 1.27 1.51
N SER A 92 -11.10 0.42 2.13
CA SER A 92 -11.60 -0.52 3.14
C SER A 92 -11.66 0.11 4.53
N LYS A 93 -12.54 -0.36 5.41
CA LYS A 93 -12.58 0.05 6.82
C LYS A 93 -11.22 -0.13 7.49
N GLY A 94 -10.57 -1.28 7.28
CA GLY A 94 -9.22 -1.52 7.78
C GLY A 94 -8.16 -0.58 7.22
N GLY A 95 -8.35 -0.06 6.00
CA GLY A 95 -7.52 1.02 5.45
C GLY A 95 -7.75 2.36 6.15
N ALA A 96 -9.02 2.75 6.32
CA ALA A 96 -9.39 3.98 7.02
C ALA A 96 -8.89 3.98 8.47
N GLU A 97 -9.09 2.87 9.20
CA GLU A 97 -8.62 2.69 10.58
C GLU A 97 -7.11 2.89 10.72
N VAL A 98 -6.31 2.35 9.79
CA VAL A 98 -4.85 2.57 9.80
C VAL A 98 -4.53 4.04 9.58
N LEU A 99 -5.15 4.69 8.58
CA LEU A 99 -4.87 6.10 8.30
C LEU A 99 -5.26 6.98 9.49
N GLU A 100 -6.41 6.72 10.12
CA GLU A 100 -6.87 7.43 11.31
C GLU A 100 -5.94 7.22 12.51
N ALA A 101 -5.56 5.97 12.81
CA ALA A 101 -4.65 5.64 13.91
C ALA A 101 -3.28 6.31 13.78
N HIS A 102 -2.84 6.60 12.55
CA HIS A 102 -1.59 7.29 12.27
C HIS A 102 -1.74 8.79 12.00
N GLY A 103 -2.93 9.36 12.16
CA GLY A 103 -3.19 10.80 11.99
C GLY A 103 -3.06 11.29 10.55
N ILE A 104 -3.24 10.41 9.57
CA ILE A 104 -3.25 10.76 8.15
C ILE A 104 -4.65 11.17 7.74
N ALA A 105 -4.79 12.40 7.25
CA ALA A 105 -6.05 12.91 6.71
C ALA A 105 -6.46 12.03 5.52
N HIS A 106 -7.73 11.63 5.46
CA HIS A 106 -8.16 10.73 4.41
C HIS A 106 -9.58 10.99 3.96
N SER A 107 -9.84 10.64 2.71
CA SER A 107 -11.15 10.80 2.08
C SER A 107 -11.37 9.69 1.06
N CYS A 108 -12.63 9.28 0.87
CA CYS A 108 -12.97 8.33 -0.17
C CYS A 108 -14.32 8.56 -0.82
N THR A 109 -14.50 8.04 -2.04
CA THR A 109 -15.82 8.03 -2.67
C THR A 109 -16.69 6.89 -2.12
N THR A 110 -16.11 5.71 -1.91
CA THR A 110 -16.81 4.52 -1.40
C THR A 110 -16.03 3.87 -0.28
N LEU A 111 -16.66 3.66 0.88
CA LEU A 111 -16.12 2.87 1.97
C LEU A 111 -16.67 1.44 1.87
N THR A 112 -15.82 0.46 2.14
CA THR A 112 -16.16 -0.97 2.03
C THR A 112 -15.61 -1.75 3.22
N GLU A 113 -16.17 -2.92 3.52
CA GLU A 113 -15.67 -3.72 4.64
C GLU A 113 -14.23 -4.21 4.41
N ARG A 114 -13.95 -4.75 3.22
CA ARG A 114 -12.65 -5.34 2.84
C ARG A 114 -12.44 -5.21 1.34
N ILE A 115 -11.17 -5.19 0.91
CA ILE A 115 -10.79 -5.28 -0.49
C ILE A 115 -10.78 -6.75 -0.93
N ILE A 116 -11.55 -7.05 -1.96
CA ILE A 116 -11.64 -8.40 -2.55
C ILE A 116 -10.60 -8.55 -3.65
N ASN A 117 -10.05 -9.76 -3.78
CA ASN A 117 -9.08 -10.09 -4.83
C ASN A 117 -9.70 -9.92 -6.23
N ARG A 118 -8.83 -9.80 -7.24
CA ARG A 118 -9.24 -9.59 -8.63
C ARG A 118 -10.14 -10.69 -9.20
N THR A 119 -10.01 -11.92 -8.69
CA THR A 119 -10.82 -13.06 -9.12
C THR A 119 -12.18 -13.13 -8.42
N GLY A 120 -12.47 -12.25 -7.45
CA GLY A 120 -13.71 -12.26 -6.68
C GLY A 120 -13.87 -13.46 -5.74
N THR A 121 -12.80 -14.24 -5.53
CA THR A 121 -12.86 -15.53 -4.80
C THR A 121 -12.53 -15.41 -3.32
N GLY A 122 -12.07 -14.25 -2.87
CA GLY A 122 -11.69 -14.04 -1.46
C GLY A 122 -11.02 -12.69 -1.24
N ILE A 123 -10.53 -12.48 -0.01
CA ILE A 123 -9.86 -11.24 0.39
C ILE A 123 -8.57 -11.06 -0.43
N CYS A 124 -8.25 -9.81 -0.78
CA CYS A 124 -6.99 -9.47 -1.43
C CYS A 124 -5.80 -10.07 -0.66
N PRO A 125 -4.89 -10.82 -1.32
CA PRO A 125 -3.73 -11.42 -0.65
C PRO A 125 -2.86 -10.41 0.09
N MET A 126 -2.80 -9.16 -0.40
CA MET A 126 -2.06 -8.08 0.24
C MET A 126 -2.71 -7.66 1.56
N GLU A 127 -4.04 -7.56 1.59
CA GLU A 127 -4.77 -7.19 2.80
C GLU A 127 -4.75 -8.32 3.85
N GLN A 128 -4.75 -9.58 3.41
CA GLN A 128 -4.51 -10.72 4.30
C GLN A 128 -3.10 -10.70 4.91
N ALA A 129 -2.07 -10.38 4.12
CA ALA A 129 -0.67 -10.41 4.55
C ALA A 129 -0.36 -9.46 5.72
N VAL A 130 -1.16 -8.40 5.89
CA VAL A 130 -0.99 -7.39 6.95
C VAL A 130 -2.06 -7.46 8.04
N THR A 131 -2.86 -8.53 8.07
CA THR A 131 -3.85 -8.73 9.12
C THR A 131 -3.13 -8.88 10.47
N GLY A 132 -3.48 -8.03 11.44
CA GLY A 132 -2.85 -8.01 12.76
C GLY A 132 -1.43 -7.41 12.80
N ILE A 133 -0.98 -6.78 11.71
CA ILE A 133 0.28 -6.03 11.68
C ILE A 133 -0.04 -4.53 11.76
N ASP A 134 0.51 -3.85 12.76
CA ASP A 134 0.38 -2.40 12.95
C ASP A 134 1.69 -1.65 12.64
N ASP A 135 2.86 -2.30 12.75
CA ASP A 135 4.13 -1.68 12.39
C ASP A 135 4.30 -1.55 10.86
N PRO A 136 4.44 -0.33 10.31
CA PRO A 136 4.55 -0.13 8.86
C PRO A 136 5.78 -0.80 8.24
N HIS A 137 6.89 -0.91 8.98
CA HIS A 137 8.11 -1.57 8.48
C HIS A 137 7.93 -3.10 8.39
N ALA A 138 7.30 -3.71 9.40
CA ALA A 138 6.90 -5.11 9.37
C ALA A 138 5.91 -5.38 8.24
N ALA A 139 4.94 -4.49 8.02
CA ALA A 139 3.97 -4.59 6.95
C ALA A 139 4.64 -4.58 5.57
N TYR A 140 5.58 -3.67 5.32
CA TYR A 140 6.36 -3.63 4.07
C TYR A 140 7.07 -4.96 3.79
N LYS A 141 7.73 -5.54 4.79
CA LYS A 141 8.40 -6.85 4.66
C LYS A 141 7.42 -7.98 4.37
N ALA A 142 6.29 -8.03 5.09
CA ALA A 142 5.25 -9.05 4.87
C ALA A 142 4.63 -8.96 3.47
N ILE A 143 4.41 -7.74 3.00
CA ILE A 143 3.93 -7.45 1.64
C ILE A 143 4.95 -7.90 0.60
N ALA A 144 6.23 -7.55 0.75
CA ALA A 144 7.30 -7.95 -0.16
C ALA A 144 7.39 -9.47 -0.30
N ALA A 145 7.43 -10.19 0.83
CA ALA A 145 7.45 -11.66 0.85
C ALA A 145 6.20 -12.27 0.18
N THR A 146 5.03 -11.65 0.35
CA THR A 146 3.79 -12.09 -0.29
C THR A 146 3.86 -11.91 -1.81
N LEU A 147 4.38 -10.79 -2.30
CA LEU A 147 4.57 -10.55 -3.74
C LEU A 147 5.53 -11.57 -4.35
N GLU A 148 6.64 -11.89 -3.68
CA GLU A 148 7.59 -12.92 -4.13
C GLU A 148 6.94 -14.30 -4.22
N ARG A 149 6.19 -14.71 -3.18
CA ARG A 149 5.46 -15.97 -3.16
C ARG A 149 4.45 -16.08 -4.30
N LEU A 150 3.67 -15.03 -4.55
CA LEU A 150 2.67 -15.03 -5.62
C LEU A 150 3.33 -15.08 -7.01
N ARG A 151 4.47 -14.40 -7.21
CA ARG A 151 5.25 -14.48 -8.45
C ARG A 151 5.79 -15.89 -8.69
N ALA A 152 6.33 -16.53 -7.64
CA ALA A 152 6.83 -17.90 -7.73
C ALA A 152 5.72 -18.91 -8.06
N GLN A 153 4.53 -18.74 -7.45
CA GLN A 153 3.35 -19.58 -7.74
C GLN A 153 2.86 -19.42 -9.18
N ALA A 154 2.89 -18.20 -9.73
CA ALA A 154 2.54 -17.96 -11.13
C ALA A 154 3.57 -18.55 -12.11
N ALA A 155 4.87 -18.52 -11.77
CA ALA A 155 5.93 -19.09 -12.59
C ALA A 155 5.95 -20.62 -12.58
N GLY A 156 5.58 -21.26 -11.46
CA GLY A 156 5.56 -22.72 -11.30
C GLY A 156 4.41 -23.44 -12.02
N GLN A 157 3.39 -22.72 -12.49
CA GLN A 157 2.22 -23.30 -13.19
C GLN A 157 2.43 -23.49 -14.71
N GLY A 158 3.62 -23.18 -15.24
CA GLY A 158 3.97 -23.33 -16.66
C GLY A 158 4.81 -24.56 -17.04
N GLY A 159 5.09 -25.48 -16.11
CA GLY A 159 6.07 -26.57 -16.32
C GLY A 159 5.52 -27.96 -15.99
N ALA A 160 4.57 -28.46 -16.78
CA ALA A 160 4.19 -29.87 -16.73
C ALA A 160 3.98 -30.43 -18.13
N ILE A 161 5.08 -30.62 -18.89
CA ILE A 161 5.23 -31.74 -19.82
C ILE A 161 6.71 -32.17 -19.87
N GLY A 162 6.98 -33.42 -19.49
CA GLY A 162 8.09 -34.22 -20.01
C GLY A 162 9.32 -34.42 -19.12
N GLY A 163 9.56 -35.68 -18.75
CA GLY A 163 10.92 -36.20 -18.66
C GLY A 163 11.32 -36.83 -17.32
N ALA A 164 10.99 -38.12 -17.16
CA ALA A 164 11.62 -38.97 -16.17
C ALA A 164 13.10 -39.26 -16.52
N ALA A 165 13.99 -39.08 -15.54
CA ALA A 165 15.28 -39.75 -15.32
C ALA A 165 15.84 -39.13 -14.02
N GLY A 166 15.80 -39.78 -12.86
CA GLY A 166 16.60 -40.93 -12.48
C GLY A 166 18.03 -40.48 -12.24
N MET A 167 18.50 -40.43 -10.98
CA MET A 167 19.85 -40.80 -10.48
C MET A 167 19.86 -40.77 -8.94
N ASP A 168 20.22 -41.90 -8.36
CA ASP A 168 20.44 -42.16 -6.95
C ASP A 168 21.75 -41.52 -6.46
N GLY A 169 21.81 -41.11 -5.19
CA GLY A 169 23.04 -40.56 -4.62
C GLY A 169 22.96 -40.23 -3.13
N ALA A 170 23.40 -41.18 -2.31
CA ALA A 170 23.60 -41.05 -0.87
C ALA A 170 24.81 -40.16 -0.51
N ALA A 171 24.72 -39.42 0.60
CA ALA A 171 25.89 -39.10 1.45
C ALA A 171 25.44 -38.71 2.87
N ASP A 172 26.22 -39.23 3.82
CA ASP A 172 26.08 -39.30 5.26
C ASP A 172 26.88 -38.19 5.98
N GLY A 173 26.56 -37.95 7.26
CA GLY A 173 27.39 -37.29 8.29
C GLY A 173 27.54 -35.76 8.21
N THR A 174 27.68 -34.98 9.28
CA THR A 174 27.94 -35.26 10.70
C THR A 174 27.58 -34.01 11.52
N ALA A 175 27.25 -34.21 12.79
CA ALA A 175 26.97 -33.20 13.80
C ALA A 175 28.16 -32.26 14.13
N GLY A 176 27.85 -31.03 14.52
CA GLY A 176 28.76 -30.10 15.19
C GLY A 176 27.99 -29.18 16.14
N LYS A 177 28.16 -29.39 17.45
CA LYS A 177 27.66 -28.52 18.53
C LYS A 177 28.69 -27.41 18.81
N SER A 178 28.23 -26.20 19.12
CA SER A 178 28.97 -25.27 19.98
C SER A 178 28.05 -24.25 20.66
N SER A 179 28.25 -24.14 21.97
CA SER A 179 27.54 -23.32 22.96
C SER A 179 27.85 -21.82 22.94
N GLY A 180 26.96 -21.06 23.58
CA GLY A 180 27.26 -19.85 24.39
C GLY A 180 27.03 -18.52 23.67
N ASN A 181 26.63 -17.42 24.30
CA ASN A 181 26.16 -17.10 25.66
C ASN A 181 25.61 -15.65 25.62
N ALA A 182 24.65 -15.36 26.51
CA ALA A 182 24.34 -14.11 27.23
C ALA A 182 24.27 -12.71 26.55
N HIS A 183 23.19 -12.02 26.96
CA HIS A 183 23.10 -10.64 27.46
C HIS A 183 23.63 -9.49 26.59
N SER A 184 22.76 -8.51 26.27
CA SER A 184 22.56 -7.30 27.10
C SER A 184 21.76 -6.20 26.39
N GLN A 185 20.99 -5.42 27.19
CA GLN A 185 20.58 -4.01 26.99
C GLN A 185 19.56 -3.74 25.85
N ALA A 186 18.29 -3.37 26.08
CA ALA A 186 17.70 -2.36 26.97
C ALA A 186 18.36 -0.98 26.83
N VAL A 187 17.79 -0.14 25.96
CA VAL A 187 17.90 1.33 25.96
C VAL A 187 16.53 1.94 25.65
N ASP A 188 15.88 2.43 26.70
CA ASP A 188 15.40 3.80 26.89
C ASP A 188 14.64 4.52 25.76
N ASP A 189 13.32 4.58 25.98
CA ASP A 189 12.49 5.79 26.12
C ASP A 189 13.07 7.12 25.61
N SER A 190 12.40 7.70 24.61
CA SER A 190 12.17 9.14 24.53
C SER A 190 11.03 9.42 23.55
N GLY A 191 9.85 9.70 24.11
CA GLY A 191 8.75 10.28 23.37
C GLY A 191 9.13 11.59 22.70
N MET A 192 8.71 11.74 21.45
CA MET A 192 8.46 13.04 20.86
C MET A 192 7.05 13.01 20.27
N SER A 193 6.11 13.27 21.19
CA SER A 193 4.82 13.88 20.89
C SER A 193 5.04 15.09 19.98
N ASN A 194 4.51 15.02 18.77
CA ASN A 194 4.10 16.21 18.03
C ASN A 194 2.65 15.98 17.61
N ALA A 195 1.74 16.33 18.54
CA ALA A 195 0.35 16.58 18.23
C ALA A 195 0.27 17.81 17.31
N ALA A 196 0.35 17.59 16.01
CA ALA A 196 -0.13 18.55 15.04
C ALA A 196 -1.64 18.38 14.92
N THR A 197 -2.39 19.11 15.75
CA THR A 197 -3.81 19.38 15.56
C THR A 197 -4.00 20.13 14.24
N GLY A 198 -4.07 19.40 13.14
CA GLY A 198 -4.54 19.84 11.85
C GLY A 198 -6.04 19.57 11.72
N ALA A 199 -6.77 20.58 11.26
CA ALA A 199 -8.23 20.63 11.19
C ALA A 199 -8.89 19.33 10.69
N ARG A 200 -9.88 18.86 11.45
CA ARG A 200 -10.87 17.86 11.03
C ARG A 200 -11.64 18.45 9.85
N GLY A 201 -11.22 18.13 8.62
CA GLY A 201 -12.04 18.31 7.43
C GLY A 201 -12.92 17.08 7.31
N ASP A 202 -14.22 17.24 7.54
CA ASP A 202 -15.22 16.18 7.39
C ASP A 202 -15.26 15.70 5.94
N ALA A 203 -14.43 14.71 5.61
CA ALA A 203 -14.44 14.04 4.33
C ALA A 203 -15.38 12.84 4.41
N GLU A 204 -16.66 13.11 4.24
CA GLU A 204 -17.72 12.11 4.37
C GLU A 204 -17.61 11.08 3.22
N CYS A 205 -17.05 9.91 3.55
CA CYS A 205 -17.06 8.78 2.64
C CYS A 205 -18.48 8.20 2.59
N LYS A 206 -19.03 7.99 1.39
CA LYS A 206 -20.37 7.41 1.27
C LYS A 206 -20.28 5.95 1.70
N ASP A 207 -20.80 5.65 2.89
CA ASP A 207 -20.88 4.29 3.41
C ASP A 207 -21.82 3.49 2.51
N ARG A 208 -21.26 2.48 1.83
CA ARG A 208 -22.05 1.42 1.22
C ARG A 208 -21.58 0.13 1.88
N SER A 209 -22.50 -0.57 2.52
CA SER A 209 -22.29 -1.91 3.08
C SER A 209 -21.93 -3.00 2.04
N ALA A 210 -21.53 -2.62 0.82
CA ALA A 210 -21.21 -3.49 -0.30
C ALA A 210 -19.68 -3.51 -0.56
N THR A 211 -19.13 -4.71 -0.59
CA THR A 211 -17.75 -5.04 -0.99
C THR A 211 -17.38 -4.45 -2.36
N ALA A 212 -16.20 -3.84 -2.49
CA ALA A 212 -15.65 -3.42 -3.79
C ALA A 212 -14.52 -4.37 -4.22
N ALA A 213 -14.58 -4.80 -5.48
CA ALA A 213 -13.54 -5.60 -6.11
C ALA A 213 -12.40 -4.70 -6.62
N GLN A 214 -11.18 -5.25 -6.66
CA GLN A 214 -10.10 -4.61 -7.40
C GLN A 214 -10.40 -4.60 -8.90
N GLU A 215 -10.75 -3.44 -9.47
CA GLU A 215 -10.89 -3.31 -10.91
C GLU A 215 -9.54 -3.63 -11.60
N GLY A 216 -9.65 -4.38 -12.70
CA GLY A 216 -8.56 -5.03 -13.44
C GLY A 216 -7.53 -4.06 -14.01
#